data_AF-A0A7J8HHC2-F1
#
_entry.id   AF-A0A7J8HHC2-F1
#
_cell.length_a   1.000
_cell.length_b   1.000
_cell.length_c   1.000
_cell.angle_alpha   90.00
_cell.angle_beta   90.00
_cell.angle_gamma   90.00
#
_symmetry.space_group_name_H-M   'P 1'
#
loop_
_entity.id
_entity.type
_entity.pdbx_description
1 polymer ?
#
loop_
_entity_poly.entity_id
_entity_poly.type
_entity_poly.pdbx_seq_one_letter_code
_entity_poly.pdbx_strand_id
1 'polypeptide(L)'
;MTHALEWPSLTAQWLPDVTRPEGKDFSIHRLVLGTHMWDEQNHLAIASVRLHNDDAQFDASHYGSEKGEFGGFGSVSEKTEIEIKINHEREVNRARYMPQNPCILATKTPSSDVLVFDYTKYPSKPDPSAECVPDLRLHGHQKEGYGLSWNPNLTGHLVLQMSIPSAYGTSVLFQRREKWMRRSSLQASAVVNVS
;
A
#
# COMPACT_ATOMS: atom_id res chain seq x y z
N MET A 1 17.39 5.63 -10.06
CA MET A 1 16.91 6.35 -8.86
C MET A 1 17.07 5.45 -7.64
N THR A 2 17.76 5.92 -6.60
CA THR A 2 17.91 5.21 -5.32
C THR A 2 17.55 6.19 -4.21
N HIS A 3 16.52 5.90 -3.41
CA HIS A 3 16.13 6.70 -2.26
C HIS A 3 16.21 5.83 -1.01
N ALA A 4 17.02 6.23 -0.04
CA ALA A 4 17.05 5.58 1.27
C ALA A 4 15.79 6.00 2.03
N LEU A 5 14.84 5.07 2.21
CA LEU A 5 13.74 5.30 3.14
C LEU A 5 14.30 5.38 4.57
N GLU A 6 13.67 6.20 5.39
CA GLU A 6 13.98 6.31 6.82
C GLU A 6 13.89 4.94 7.52
N TRP A 7 12.93 4.10 7.08
CA TRP A 7 12.67 2.78 7.65
C TRP A 7 12.56 1.71 6.56
N PRO A 8 12.96 0.46 6.85
CA PRO A 8 12.81 -0.64 5.92
C PRO A 8 11.32 -0.92 5.65
N SER A 9 11.01 -1.31 4.42
CA SER A 9 9.65 -1.67 4.02
C SER A 9 9.58 -3.10 3.48
N LEU A 10 8.69 -3.90 4.06
CA LEU A 10 8.40 -5.27 3.59
C LEU A 10 7.40 -5.29 2.43
N THR A 11 6.81 -4.14 2.09
CA THR A 11 5.79 -4.03 1.05
C THR A 11 5.99 -2.77 0.23
N ALA A 12 5.86 -2.90 -1.08
CA ALA A 12 5.77 -1.78 -2.00
C ALA A 12 4.70 -2.09 -3.05
N GLN A 13 3.78 -1.16 -3.28
CA GLN A 13 2.81 -1.26 -4.37
C GLN A 13 2.47 0.12 -4.91
N TRP A 14 2.62 0.32 -6.22
CA TRP A 14 2.14 1.54 -6.87
C TRP A 14 0.63 1.65 -6.76
N LEU A 15 0.13 2.83 -6.38
CA LEU A 15 -1.26 3.19 -6.61
C LEU A 15 -1.46 3.48 -8.11
N PRO A 16 -2.67 3.22 -8.64
CA PRO A 16 -2.92 3.32 -10.07
C PRO A 16 -3.05 4.77 -10.56
N ASP A 17 -3.26 5.73 -9.68
CA ASP A 17 -3.40 7.13 -10.05
C ASP A 17 -2.04 7.79 -10.34
N VAL A 18 -2.05 8.66 -11.34
CA VAL A 18 -0.90 9.45 -11.78
C VAL A 18 -1.36 10.87 -12.01
N THR A 19 -0.71 11.83 -11.37
CA THR A 19 -0.98 13.26 -11.58
C THR A 19 0.09 13.85 -12.50
N ARG A 20 -0.32 14.55 -13.57
CA ARG A 20 0.59 15.22 -14.50
C ARG A 20 0.33 16.73 -14.44
N PRO A 21 1.13 17.49 -13.68
CA PRO A 21 0.96 18.94 -13.61
C PRO A 21 1.21 19.59 -14.98
N GLU A 22 0.35 20.52 -15.39
CA GLU A 22 0.48 21.21 -16.67
C GLU A 22 1.81 21.98 -16.76
N GLY A 23 2.49 21.85 -17.91
CA GLY A 23 3.77 22.53 -18.15
C GLY A 23 4.95 22.00 -17.33
N LYS A 24 4.82 20.83 -16.67
CA LYS A 24 5.92 20.14 -15.99
C LYS A 24 6.38 18.92 -16.76
N ASP A 25 7.66 18.63 -16.66
CA ASP A 25 8.38 17.51 -17.27
C ASP A 25 8.37 16.25 -16.40
N PHE A 26 7.59 16.23 -15.32
CA PHE A 26 7.44 15.08 -14.44
C PHE A 26 5.97 14.72 -14.20
N SER A 27 5.73 13.46 -13.86
CA SER A 27 4.50 12.93 -13.29
C SER A 27 4.68 12.61 -11.81
N ILE A 28 3.61 12.76 -11.05
CA ILE A 28 3.55 12.38 -9.64
C ILE A 28 2.84 11.03 -9.55
N HIS A 29 3.57 10.04 -9.08
CA HIS A 29 3.08 8.69 -8.79
C HIS A 29 3.00 8.50 -7.28
N ARG A 30 2.16 7.58 -6.82
CA ARG A 30 2.06 7.25 -5.39
C ARG A 30 2.35 5.79 -5.11
N LEU A 31 3.01 5.53 -3.99
CA LEU A 31 3.47 4.22 -3.57
C LEU A 31 2.96 3.90 -2.16
N VAL A 32 2.33 2.75 -2.00
CA VAL A 32 1.96 2.19 -0.70
C VAL A 32 3.18 1.49 -0.11
N LEU A 33 3.57 1.91 1.09
CA LEU A 33 4.69 1.39 1.87
C LEU A 33 4.21 1.04 3.27
N GLY A 34 5.00 0.27 3.99
CA GLY A 34 4.80 0.06 5.42
C GLY A 34 6.11 -0.10 6.16
N THR A 35 6.14 0.21 7.45
CA THR A 35 7.36 0.11 8.26
C THR A 35 7.53 -1.26 8.89
N HIS A 36 8.77 -1.59 9.25
CA HIS A 36 9.12 -2.75 10.06
C HIS A 36 10.05 -2.33 11.20
N MET A 37 9.45 -1.97 12.32
CA MET A 37 10.11 -1.50 13.55
C MET A 37 9.71 -2.37 14.73
N TRP A 38 10.66 -2.68 15.63
CA TRP A 38 10.38 -3.51 16.81
C TRP A 38 10.00 -2.70 18.05
N ASP A 39 10.63 -1.56 18.27
CA ASP A 39 10.54 -0.72 19.46
C ASP A 39 9.90 0.66 19.20
N GLU A 40 9.61 0.98 17.94
CA GLU A 40 8.97 2.22 17.53
C GLU A 40 7.58 2.00 16.91
N GLN A 41 6.78 3.07 16.87
CA GLN A 41 5.46 3.05 16.24
C GLN A 41 5.57 2.71 14.75
N ASN A 42 4.89 1.65 14.34
CA ASN A 42 4.82 1.25 12.94
C ASN A 42 3.76 2.05 12.20
N HIS A 43 3.94 2.22 10.89
CA HIS A 43 3.06 2.99 10.04
C HIS A 43 2.75 2.28 8.73
N LEU A 44 1.50 2.38 8.30
CA LEU A 44 1.13 2.26 6.88
C LEU A 44 1.31 3.65 6.26
N ALA A 45 2.06 3.73 5.16
CA ALA A 45 2.43 5.00 4.55
C ALA A 45 2.10 5.05 3.06
N ILE A 46 1.77 6.26 2.59
CA ILE A 46 1.66 6.57 1.17
C ILE A 46 2.70 7.63 0.85
N ALA A 47 3.61 7.29 -0.06
CA ALA A 47 4.64 8.19 -0.55
C ALA A 47 4.26 8.71 -1.93
N SER A 48 4.55 9.97 -2.22
CA SER A 48 4.62 10.45 -3.60
C SER A 48 6.03 10.37 -4.13
N VAL A 49 6.13 10.02 -5.41
CA VAL A 49 7.35 9.88 -6.17
C VAL A 49 7.17 10.69 -7.45
N ARG A 50 8.10 11.62 -7.69
CA ARG A 50 8.16 12.36 -8.95
C ARG A 50 9.03 11.59 -9.91
N LEU A 51 8.47 11.22 -11.06
CA LEU A 51 9.18 10.55 -12.16
C LEU A 51 9.18 11.48 -13.36
N HIS A 52 10.31 11.58 -14.05
CA HIS A 52 10.37 12.32 -15.31
C HIS A 52 9.45 11.67 -16.35
N ASN A 53 8.81 12.49 -17.18
CA ASN A 53 8.05 12.00 -18.32
C ASN A 53 9.02 11.45 -19.37
N ASP A 54 8.60 10.43 -20.13
CA ASP A 54 9.44 9.80 -21.17
C ASP A 54 9.92 10.80 -22.25
N ASP A 55 9.19 11.91 -22.42
CA ASP A 55 9.50 13.00 -23.35
C ASP A 55 10.48 14.05 -22.80
N ALA A 56 10.92 13.92 -21.55
CA ALA A 56 11.93 14.81 -20.97
C ALA A 56 13.26 14.61 -21.71
N GLN A 57 13.76 15.66 -22.36
CA GLN A 57 15.04 15.62 -23.06
C GLN A 57 16.14 15.19 -22.08
N PHE A 58 16.72 14.03 -22.35
CA PHE A 58 17.91 13.55 -21.66
C PHE A 58 19.08 14.47 -22.02
N ASP A 59 19.45 15.39 -21.13
CA ASP A 59 20.63 16.24 -21.33
C ASP A 59 21.91 15.45 -21.02
N ALA A 60 22.45 14.81 -22.06
CA ALA A 60 23.67 14.03 -22.00
C ALA A 60 24.94 14.88 -21.76
N SER A 61 24.84 16.22 -21.71
CA SER A 61 25.99 17.12 -21.50
C SER A 61 26.59 17.05 -20.09
N HIS A 62 25.90 16.42 -19.13
CA HIS A 62 26.41 16.15 -17.79
C HIS A 62 27.43 15.00 -17.72
N TYR A 63 27.63 14.24 -18.80
CA TYR A 63 28.71 13.25 -18.92
C TYR A 63 29.98 13.87 -19.52
N GLY A 64 30.43 14.98 -18.92
CA GLY A 64 31.73 15.57 -19.19
C GLY A 64 32.83 14.73 -18.54
N SER A 65 33.47 13.89 -19.36
CA SER A 65 34.68 13.13 -19.09
C SER A 65 35.69 13.89 -18.23
N GLU A 66 35.86 13.50 -16.95
CA GLU A 66 37.14 13.38 -16.22
C GLU A 66 36.92 13.19 -14.71
N LYS A 67 36.74 11.93 -14.30
CA LYS A 67 37.23 11.28 -13.06
C LYS A 67 36.29 10.13 -12.69
N GLY A 68 36.89 8.97 -12.49
CA GLY A 68 36.19 7.70 -12.26
C GLY A 68 35.49 7.63 -10.91
N GLU A 69 34.31 8.22 -10.83
CA GLU A 69 33.33 7.92 -9.78
C GLU A 69 32.14 7.22 -10.41
N PHE A 70 32.01 5.93 -10.10
CA PHE A 70 30.91 5.08 -10.51
C PHE A 70 29.61 5.64 -9.90
N GLY A 71 28.70 6.19 -10.72
CA GLY A 71 27.32 6.49 -10.31
C GLY A 71 26.92 7.96 -10.13
N GLY A 72 27.43 8.88 -10.94
CA GLY A 72 26.99 10.29 -10.96
C GLY A 72 25.53 10.46 -11.40
N PHE A 73 24.61 10.62 -10.45
CA PHE A 73 23.22 11.04 -10.67
C PHE A 73 23.11 12.53 -10.31
N GLY A 74 23.28 13.41 -11.29
CA GLY A 74 23.24 14.85 -11.11
C GLY A 74 22.34 15.51 -12.13
N SER A 75 21.03 15.57 -11.87
CA SER A 75 20.14 16.68 -12.22
C SER A 75 18.73 16.35 -11.72
N VAL A 76 18.10 17.29 -11.00
CA VAL A 76 16.79 17.20 -10.32
C VAL A 76 16.71 16.14 -9.21
N SER A 77 16.63 16.61 -7.96
CA SER A 77 16.17 15.79 -6.84
C SER A 77 14.75 15.28 -7.17
N GLU A 78 14.65 14.05 -7.67
CA GLU A 78 13.39 13.29 -7.73
C GLU A 78 12.91 13.10 -6.30
N LYS A 79 12.15 14.08 -5.83
CA LYS A 79 11.74 14.22 -4.44
C LYS A 79 10.70 13.14 -4.13
N THR A 80 11.08 12.19 -3.29
CA THR A 80 10.15 11.24 -2.66
C THR A 80 9.69 11.83 -1.33
N GLU A 81 8.39 11.93 -1.12
CA GLU A 81 7.81 12.52 0.10
C GLU A 81 6.76 11.58 0.69
N ILE A 82 6.72 11.44 2.02
CA ILE A 82 5.63 10.73 2.69
C ILE A 82 4.44 11.68 2.84
N GLU A 83 3.33 11.39 2.15
CA GLU A 83 2.13 12.22 2.16
C GLU A 83 1.18 11.86 3.30
N ILE A 84 1.03 10.56 3.55
CA ILE A 84 0.12 10.03 4.56
C ILE A 84 0.87 9.01 5.40
N LYS A 85 0.79 9.14 6.73
CA LYS A 85 1.16 8.10 7.69
C LYS A 85 -0.06 7.72 8.52
N ILE A 86 -0.31 6.42 8.67
CA ILE A 86 -1.38 5.87 9.50
C ILE A 86 -0.71 4.98 10.54
N ASN A 87 -0.97 5.23 11.82
CA ASN A 87 -0.46 4.38 12.90
C ASN A 87 -0.97 2.96 12.68
N HIS A 88 -0.05 2.01 12.69
CA HIS A 88 -0.31 0.61 12.41
C HIS A 88 0.10 -0.24 13.61
N GLU A 89 -0.75 -1.20 13.96
CA GLU A 89 -0.45 -2.17 15.01
C GLU A 89 0.63 -3.13 14.49
N ARG A 90 1.83 -3.06 15.07
CA ARG A 90 3.01 -3.83 14.66
C ARG A 90 3.42 -3.56 13.20
N GLU A 91 4.41 -4.28 12.70
CA GLU A 91 4.93 -4.13 11.34
C GLU A 91 3.93 -4.49 10.24
N VAL A 92 4.13 -3.89 9.07
CA VAL A 92 3.28 -4.12 7.89
C VAL A 92 3.94 -5.16 6.99
N ASN A 93 3.54 -6.42 7.14
CA ASN A 93 4.09 -7.54 6.35
C ASN A 93 3.73 -7.45 4.85
N ARG A 94 2.51 -6.99 4.55
CA ARG A 94 2.04 -6.74 3.18
C ARG A 94 0.91 -5.71 3.21
N ALA A 95 0.89 -4.79 2.25
CA ALA A 95 -0.23 -3.86 2.04
C ALA A 95 -0.71 -3.93 0.60
N ARG A 96 -2.03 -4.03 0.38
CA ARG A 96 -2.61 -4.08 -0.98
C ARG A 96 -3.86 -3.20 -1.11
N TYR A 97 -3.91 -2.39 -2.16
CA TYR A 97 -5.11 -1.62 -2.50
C TYR A 97 -6.19 -2.50 -3.16
N MET A 98 -7.46 -2.16 -2.94
CA MET A 98 -8.59 -2.79 -3.61
C MET A 98 -8.72 -2.23 -5.04
N PRO A 99 -8.70 -3.06 -6.11
CA PRO A 99 -8.74 -2.57 -7.50
C PRO A 99 -9.94 -1.69 -7.84
N GLN A 100 -11.12 -1.99 -7.28
CA GLN A 100 -12.35 -1.23 -7.53
C GLN A 100 -12.41 0.08 -6.74
N ASN A 101 -11.62 0.22 -5.68
CA ASN A 101 -11.48 1.46 -4.91
C ASN A 101 -10.07 1.55 -4.30
N PRO A 102 -9.11 2.18 -5.01
CA PRO A 102 -7.72 2.25 -4.57
C PRO A 102 -7.49 3.03 -3.27
N CYS A 103 -8.50 3.75 -2.77
CA CYS A 103 -8.45 4.36 -1.43
C CYS A 103 -8.38 3.32 -0.30
N ILE A 104 -8.79 2.08 -0.58
CA ILE A 104 -8.97 1.05 0.43
C ILE A 104 -7.76 0.13 0.42
N LEU A 105 -7.04 0.10 1.54
CA LEU A 105 -5.84 -0.69 1.74
C LEU A 105 -6.13 -1.79 2.76
N ALA A 106 -5.84 -3.04 2.41
CA ALA A 106 -5.73 -4.11 3.40
C ALA A 106 -4.26 -4.33 3.77
N THR A 107 -3.99 -4.67 5.02
CA THR A 107 -2.66 -4.98 5.53
C THR A 107 -2.61 -6.32 6.26
N LYS A 108 -1.51 -7.05 6.06
CA LYS A 108 -1.12 -8.19 6.89
C LYS A 108 -0.28 -7.69 8.05
N THR A 109 -0.70 -8.07 9.25
CA THR A 109 0.07 -7.94 10.49
C THR A 109 0.88 -9.23 10.73
N PRO A 110 1.77 -9.24 11.73
CA PRO A 110 2.41 -10.45 12.26
C PRO A 110 1.47 -11.27 13.16
N SER A 111 0.24 -10.79 13.34
CA SER A 111 -0.81 -11.52 14.05
C SER A 111 -1.73 -12.25 13.06
N SER A 112 -2.76 -12.90 13.57
CA SER A 112 -3.84 -13.49 12.77
C SER A 112 -4.63 -12.47 11.96
N ASP A 113 -4.65 -11.22 12.41
CA ASP A 113 -5.61 -10.26 11.92
C ASP A 113 -5.21 -9.70 10.55
N VAL A 114 -6.20 -9.13 9.88
CA VAL A 114 -6.01 -8.30 8.69
C VAL A 114 -6.72 -6.99 8.95
N LEU A 115 -5.98 -5.89 8.79
CA LEU A 115 -6.51 -4.57 9.03
C LEU A 115 -6.86 -3.95 7.67
N VAL A 116 -7.96 -3.19 7.63
CA VAL A 116 -8.39 -2.48 6.42
C VAL A 116 -8.56 -1.02 6.76
N PHE A 117 -8.00 -0.17 5.91
CA PHE A 117 -7.97 1.29 6.06
C PHE A 117 -8.50 1.94 4.79
N ASP A 118 -9.32 2.97 4.96
CA ASP A 118 -9.59 3.99 3.95
C ASP A 118 -8.68 5.17 4.23
N TYR A 119 -7.57 5.27 3.49
CA TYR A 119 -6.54 6.25 3.83
C TYR A 119 -7.03 7.70 3.75
N THR A 120 -8.15 7.96 3.07
CA THR A 120 -8.72 9.31 2.95
C THR A 120 -9.33 9.83 4.24
N LYS A 121 -9.58 8.95 5.22
CA LYS A 121 -10.17 9.31 6.53
C LYS A 121 -9.12 9.63 7.60
N TYR A 122 -7.84 9.45 7.31
CA TYR A 122 -6.76 9.64 8.26
C TYR A 122 -6.04 10.97 7.98
N PRO A 123 -5.56 11.66 9.03
CA PRO A 123 -4.74 12.85 8.84
C PRO A 123 -3.42 12.48 8.17
N SER A 124 -2.83 13.41 7.40
CA SER A 124 -1.52 13.21 6.77
C SER A 124 -0.40 12.96 7.78
N LYS A 125 -0.52 13.58 8.96
CA LYS A 125 0.37 13.41 10.11
C LYS A 125 -0.43 12.88 11.30
N PRO A 126 -0.24 11.61 11.69
CA PRO A 126 -0.94 11.05 12.83
C PRO A 126 -0.34 11.58 14.14
N ASP A 127 -1.15 11.58 15.21
CA ASP A 127 -0.64 11.80 16.56
C ASP A 127 0.22 10.59 16.96
N PRO A 128 1.50 10.77 17.37
CA PRO A 128 2.37 9.67 17.78
C PRO A 128 1.83 8.85 18.95
N SER A 129 0.95 9.45 19.77
CA SER A 129 0.34 8.80 20.93
C SER A 129 -0.99 8.10 20.61
N ALA A 130 -1.56 8.33 19.43
CA ALA A 130 -2.83 7.72 19.05
C ALA A 130 -2.67 6.23 18.74
N GLU A 131 -3.63 5.43 19.19
CA GLU A 131 -3.67 4.01 18.88
C GLU A 131 -4.00 3.76 17.39
N CYS A 132 -3.59 2.59 16.88
CA CYS A 132 -3.99 2.11 15.56
C CYS A 132 -5.48 1.75 15.55
N VAL A 133 -6.29 2.56 14.86
CA VAL A 133 -7.73 2.33 14.69
C VAL A 133 -8.05 2.04 13.22
N PRO A 134 -8.14 0.76 12.79
CA PRO A 134 -8.51 0.41 11.42
C PRO A 134 -10.01 0.57 11.17
N ASP A 135 -10.41 0.87 9.93
CA ASP A 135 -11.83 0.89 9.52
C ASP A 135 -12.50 -0.48 9.67
N LEU A 136 -11.76 -1.55 9.36
CA LEU A 136 -12.19 -2.92 9.61
C LEU A 136 -11.02 -3.77 10.10
N ARG A 137 -11.34 -4.67 11.03
CA ARG A 137 -10.48 -5.78 11.44
C ARG A 137 -11.13 -7.09 11.00
N LEU A 138 -10.42 -7.85 10.18
CA LEU A 138 -10.85 -9.15 9.71
C LEU A 138 -10.15 -10.23 10.54
N HIS A 139 -10.95 -11.14 11.06
CA HIS A 139 -10.51 -12.28 11.88
C HIS A 139 -10.86 -13.59 11.18
N GLY A 140 -10.10 -14.63 11.45
CA GLY A 140 -10.38 -15.99 10.96
C GLY A 140 -9.12 -16.81 10.74
N HIS A 141 -7.96 -16.16 10.54
CA HIS A 141 -6.69 -16.84 10.67
C HIS A 141 -6.33 -17.04 12.14
N GLN A 142 -5.49 -18.02 12.41
CA GLN A 142 -4.91 -18.36 13.72
C GLN A 142 -3.43 -18.00 13.79
N LYS A 143 -2.80 -17.69 12.65
CA LYS A 143 -1.37 -17.42 12.49
C LYS A 143 -1.15 -16.32 11.47
N GLU A 144 0.06 -15.79 11.48
CA GLU A 144 0.54 -14.84 10.48
C GLU A 144 0.59 -15.44 9.06
N GLY A 145 0.82 -14.56 8.10
CA GLY A 145 1.04 -14.93 6.71
C GLY A 145 1.30 -13.71 5.84
N TYR A 146 1.93 -13.92 4.70
CA TYR A 146 2.29 -12.86 3.78
C TYR A 146 1.34 -12.72 2.58
N GLY A 147 0.59 -13.77 2.22
CA GLY A 147 -0.31 -13.72 1.06
C GLY A 147 -1.54 -12.86 1.34
N LEU A 148 -1.76 -11.88 0.46
CA LEU A 148 -2.87 -10.92 0.50
C LEU A 148 -3.19 -10.53 -0.94
N SER A 149 -4.41 -10.77 -1.41
CA SER A 149 -4.84 -10.43 -2.76
C SER A 149 -6.32 -10.10 -2.84
N TRP A 150 -6.65 -8.94 -3.40
CA TRP A 150 -8.03 -8.56 -3.69
C TRP A 150 -8.49 -9.19 -5.00
N ASN A 151 -9.75 -9.60 -5.06
CA ASN A 151 -10.37 -10.04 -6.30
C ASN A 151 -10.66 -8.81 -7.19
N PRO A 152 -10.13 -8.72 -8.42
CA PRO A 152 -10.37 -7.58 -9.31
C PRO A 152 -11.78 -7.58 -9.93
N ASN A 153 -12.47 -8.72 -9.94
CA ASN A 153 -13.80 -8.88 -10.54
C ASN A 153 -14.93 -8.80 -9.51
N LEU A 154 -14.63 -8.97 -8.22
CA LEU A 154 -15.61 -8.96 -7.14
C LEU A 154 -15.18 -8.00 -6.03
N THR A 155 -15.86 -6.86 -5.95
CA THR A 155 -15.61 -5.82 -4.94
C THR A 155 -15.62 -6.39 -3.52
N GLY A 156 -14.66 -5.98 -2.71
CA GLY A 156 -14.60 -6.34 -1.29
C GLY A 156 -14.23 -7.80 -1.00
N HIS A 157 -13.89 -8.60 -2.01
CA HIS A 157 -13.43 -9.98 -1.81
C HIS A 157 -11.90 -10.01 -1.69
N LEU A 158 -11.44 -10.50 -0.55
CA LEU A 158 -10.03 -10.58 -0.20
C LEU A 158 -9.64 -12.03 0.07
N VAL A 159 -8.55 -12.45 -0.54
CA VAL A 159 -7.91 -13.74 -0.35
C VAL A 159 -6.67 -13.56 0.51
N LEU A 160 -6.55 -14.45 1.50
CA LEU A 160 -5.50 -14.41 2.51
C LEU A 160 -4.80 -15.77 2.56
N GLN A 161 -3.48 -15.75 2.63
CA GLN A 161 -2.68 -16.96 2.85
C GLN A 161 -2.27 -17.04 4.32
N MET A 162 -2.46 -18.20 4.92
CA MET A 162 -1.92 -18.54 6.24
C MET A 162 -0.61 -19.32 6.10
N SER A 163 0.37 -19.04 6.96
CA SER A 163 1.48 -19.95 7.21
C SER A 163 1.01 -21.09 8.14
N ILE A 164 0.89 -22.32 7.61
CA ILE A 164 0.70 -23.52 8.44
C ILE A 164 1.94 -24.42 8.35
N PRO A 165 2.28 -25.16 9.43
CA PRO A 165 3.38 -26.11 9.40
C PRO A 165 3.20 -27.10 8.25
N SER A 166 4.29 -27.43 7.55
CA SER A 166 4.34 -28.06 6.22
C SER A 166 3.59 -29.38 6.04
N ALA A 167 3.08 -30.00 7.12
CA ALA A 167 2.31 -31.23 7.09
C ALA A 167 0.85 -31.07 6.64
N TYR A 168 0.29 -29.84 6.57
CA TYR A 168 -1.15 -29.62 6.38
C TYR A 168 -1.56 -28.73 5.18
N GLY A 169 -0.65 -28.40 4.26
CA GLY A 169 -0.95 -27.66 3.02
C GLY A 169 -0.94 -26.13 3.17
N THR A 170 -1.68 -25.40 2.33
CA THR A 170 -1.94 -23.95 2.48
C THR A 170 -3.44 -23.72 2.65
N SER A 171 -3.84 -22.88 3.59
CA SER A 171 -5.26 -22.53 3.78
C SER A 171 -5.54 -21.15 3.19
N VAL A 172 -6.55 -21.08 2.32
CA VAL A 172 -7.07 -19.85 1.71
C VAL A 172 -8.40 -19.52 2.38
N LEU A 173 -8.43 -18.43 3.14
CA LEU A 173 -9.68 -17.94 3.72
C LEU A 173 -10.26 -16.85 2.82
N PHE A 174 -11.53 -17.02 2.43
CA PHE A 174 -12.32 -15.98 1.79
C PHE A 174 -13.09 -15.21 2.84
N GLN A 175 -12.86 -13.91 2.93
CA GLN A 175 -13.65 -13.05 3.83
C GLN A 175 -14.46 -12.04 3.02
N ARG A 176 -15.79 -12.19 3.09
CA ARG A 176 -16.78 -11.27 2.50
C ARG A 176 -17.29 -10.34 3.60
N ARG A 177 -17.27 -9.01 3.40
CA ARG A 177 -18.05 -8.09 4.23
C ARG A 177 -18.74 -7.01 3.39
N GLU A 178 -20.07 -7.06 3.39
CA GLU A 178 -20.97 -6.16 2.66
C GLU A 178 -21.04 -4.72 3.22
N LYS A 179 -20.42 -4.43 4.38
CA LYS A 179 -20.52 -3.11 5.03
C LYS A 179 -20.00 -1.96 4.16
N TRP A 180 -19.10 -2.23 3.21
CA TRP A 180 -18.66 -1.27 2.19
C TRP A 180 -19.73 -0.94 1.15
N MET A 181 -20.63 -1.89 0.82
CA MET A 181 -21.59 -1.71 -0.27
C MET A 181 -22.79 -0.82 0.11
N ARG A 182 -23.15 -0.77 1.41
CA ARG A 182 -24.35 -0.04 1.86
C ARG A 182 -24.19 1.48 1.94
N ARG A 183 -22.97 2.02 1.77
CA ARG A 183 -22.74 3.47 1.77
C ARG A 183 -22.66 4.09 0.37
N SER A 184 -22.66 3.28 -0.70
CA SER A 184 -22.42 3.80 -2.06
C SER A 184 -23.51 3.50 -3.10
N SER A 185 -24.55 2.70 -2.83
CA SER A 185 -25.67 2.61 -3.79
C SER A 185 -26.98 2.12 -3.17
N LEU A 186 -28.05 2.82 -3.55
CA LEU A 186 -29.44 2.44 -3.38
C LEU A 186 -29.78 1.15 -4.14
N GLN A 187 -30.65 0.36 -3.52
CA GLN A 187 -31.60 -0.62 -4.10
C GLN A 187 -31.11 -1.91 -4.79
N ALA A 188 -32.00 -2.90 -4.67
CA ALA A 188 -32.12 -4.19 -5.37
C ALA A 188 -31.25 -5.36 -4.84
N SER A 189 -31.83 -6.23 -4.00
CA SER A 189 -32.51 -7.50 -4.36
C SER A 189 -31.52 -8.65 -4.55
N ALA A 190 -31.41 -9.52 -3.53
CA ALA A 190 -32.06 -10.84 -3.45
C ALA A 190 -31.22 -11.94 -4.11
N VAL A 191 -30.79 -12.93 -3.33
CA VAL A 191 -30.36 -14.22 -3.85
C VAL A 191 -31.14 -15.32 -3.14
N VAL A 192 -31.78 -16.08 -4.01
CA VAL A 192 -32.53 -17.32 -3.84
C VAL A 192 -31.66 -18.38 -3.18
N ASN A 193 -32.19 -19.03 -2.14
CA ASN A 193 -31.66 -20.30 -1.67
C ASN A 193 -32.25 -21.41 -2.53
N VAL A 194 -31.36 -22.21 -3.14
CA VAL A 194 -31.72 -23.53 -3.67
C VAL A 194 -31.25 -24.57 -2.66
N SER A 195 -32.22 -25.17 -1.98
CA SER A 195 -32.24 -26.58 -1.57
C SER A 195 -33.68 -26.94 -1.21
#